data_AF-A0A945WQD9-F1
#
_entry.id   AF-A0A945WQD9-F1
#
_cell.length_a   1.000
_cell.length_b   1.000
_cell.length_c   1.000
_cell.angle_alpha   90.00
_cell.angle_beta   90.00
_cell.angle_gamma   90.00
#
_symmetry.space_group_name_H-M   'P 1'
#
loop_
_entity.id
_entity.type
_entity.pdbx_description
1 polymer ?
#
loop_
_entity_poly.entity_id
_entity_poly.type
_entity_poly.pdbx_seq_one_letter_code
_entity_poly.pdbx_strand_id
1 'polypeptide(L)'
;MVLERKYGVGIEAEGFILKVDSQEAVEEIDGLPAVEWVMNEVKRKYKTEMDNVDGEEASIHLEVKTGVHKDEDAAVAEVMDLHGMVNEILEPRGLRYVFQPVVQKSFEFMAASTDPDHRSHALIKDWGRTNPGLLYSTAIA
;
A
#
# COMPACT_ATOMS: atom_id res chain seq x y z
N MET A 1 -7.51 0.52 44.05
CA MET A 1 -6.55 1.08 43.07
C MET A 1 -7.11 0.77 41.68
N VAL A 2 -7.62 1.76 40.97
CA VAL A 2 -8.18 1.57 39.63
C VAL A 2 -7.01 1.73 38.64
N LEU A 3 -6.69 0.69 37.89
CA LEU A 3 -5.78 0.80 36.75
C LEU A 3 -6.48 1.68 35.71
N GLU A 4 -6.02 2.92 35.53
CA GLU A 4 -6.41 3.72 34.37
C GLU A 4 -6.01 2.92 33.12
N ARG A 5 -7.02 2.50 32.34
CA ARG A 5 -6.79 1.97 31.01
C ARG A 5 -6.31 3.13 30.14
N LYS A 6 -5.04 3.06 29.73
CA LYS A 6 -4.49 3.95 28.70
C LYS A 6 -5.03 3.45 27.36
N TYR A 7 -6.03 4.15 26.83
CA TYR A 7 -6.46 3.95 25.45
C TYR A 7 -5.62 4.86 24.55
N GLY A 8 -5.42 4.42 23.31
CA GLY A 8 -4.81 5.22 22.26
C GLY A 8 -5.45 4.91 20.92
N VAL A 9 -5.17 5.75 19.93
CA VAL A 9 -5.74 5.70 18.59
C VAL A 9 -4.62 5.40 17.60
N GLY A 10 -4.79 4.35 16.80
CA GLY A 10 -3.98 4.08 15.62
C GLY A 10 -4.90 4.02 14.40
N ILE A 11 -4.40 4.48 13.25
CA ILE A 11 -5.13 4.48 11.98
C ILE A 11 -4.32 3.69 10.97
N GLU A 12 -5.00 2.77 10.29
CA GLU A 12 -4.55 2.09 9.08
C GLU A 12 -5.39 2.66 7.93
N ALA A 13 -4.73 3.14 6.87
CA ALA A 13 -5.38 3.74 5.72
C ALA A 13 -4.83 3.12 4.43
N GLU A 14 -5.73 2.48 3.69
CA GLU A 14 -5.43 1.85 2.42
C GLU A 14 -5.79 2.76 1.24
N GLY A 15 -5.02 2.64 0.16
CA GLY A 15 -5.29 3.37 -1.07
C GLY A 15 -4.64 2.75 -2.29
N PHE A 16 -4.82 3.42 -3.41
CA PHE A 16 -4.35 2.96 -4.72
C PHE A 16 -3.31 3.89 -5.30
N ILE A 17 -2.33 3.32 -5.99
CA ILE A 17 -1.38 4.06 -6.83
C ILE A 17 -2.00 4.20 -8.22
N LEU A 18 -2.27 5.44 -8.62
CA LEU A 18 -2.96 5.78 -9.87
C LEU A 18 -2.09 6.65 -10.77
N LYS A 19 -2.27 6.52 -12.08
CA LYS A 19 -1.78 7.51 -13.06
C LYS A 19 -2.57 8.81 -12.92
N VAL A 20 -1.87 9.95 -12.88
CA VAL A 20 -2.51 11.28 -12.70
C VAL A 20 -3.46 11.61 -13.85
N ASP A 21 -3.07 11.28 -15.08
CA ASP A 21 -3.81 11.62 -16.31
C ASP A 21 -4.99 10.68 -16.58
N SER A 22 -4.81 9.37 -16.39
CA SER A 22 -5.79 8.36 -16.78
C SER A 22 -6.61 7.79 -15.62
N GLN A 23 -6.20 8.03 -14.36
CA GLN A 23 -6.81 7.44 -13.16
C GLN A 23 -6.79 5.89 -13.14
N GLU A 24 -5.93 5.28 -13.96
CA GLU A 24 -5.71 3.83 -13.94
C GLU A 24 -4.83 3.44 -12.78
N ALA A 25 -5.16 2.31 -12.15
CA ALA A 25 -4.28 1.68 -11.18
C ALA A 25 -2.96 1.28 -11.84
N VAL A 26 -1.92 1.22 -11.02
CA VAL A 26 -0.58 0.84 -11.42
C VAL A 26 -0.19 -0.42 -10.67
N GLU A 27 -0.04 -1.52 -11.38
CA GLU A 27 0.36 -2.82 -10.83
C GLU A 27 1.88 -2.92 -10.65
N GLU A 28 2.65 -2.30 -11.53
CA GLU A 28 4.11 -2.37 -11.58
C GLU A 28 4.78 -1.02 -11.85
N ILE A 29 5.96 -0.81 -11.24
CA ILE A 29 6.85 0.32 -11.48
C ILE A 29 8.27 -0.22 -11.63
N ASP A 30 8.91 0.08 -12.76
CA ASP A 30 10.27 -0.39 -13.11
C ASP A 30 10.47 -1.91 -12.99
N GLY A 31 9.43 -2.70 -13.28
CA GLY A 31 9.48 -4.17 -13.23
C GLY A 31 9.38 -4.75 -11.82
N LEU A 32 9.05 -3.94 -10.81
CA LEU A 32 8.68 -4.39 -9.47
C LEU A 32 7.17 -4.15 -9.26
N PRO A 33 6.50 -4.95 -8.41
CA PRO A 33 5.19 -4.61 -7.87
C PRO A 33 5.18 -3.17 -7.37
N ALA A 34 4.16 -2.38 -7.74
CA ALA A 34 4.14 -0.94 -7.46
C ALA A 34 4.29 -0.63 -5.96
N VAL A 35 3.62 -1.41 -5.12
CA VAL A 35 3.74 -1.37 -3.65
C VAL A 35 5.17 -1.61 -3.18
N GLU A 36 5.82 -2.71 -3.62
CA GLU A 36 7.21 -3.01 -3.26
C GLU A 36 8.16 -1.88 -3.69
N TRP A 37 7.96 -1.36 -4.90
CA TRP A 37 8.75 -0.24 -5.42
C TRP A 37 8.62 1.00 -4.52
N VAL A 38 7.39 1.36 -4.14
CA VAL A 38 7.13 2.51 -3.24
C VAL A 38 7.78 2.28 -1.87
N MET A 39 7.61 1.10 -1.28
CA MET A 39 8.22 0.75 0.01
C MET A 39 9.74 0.89 -0.04
N ASN A 40 10.38 0.37 -1.10
CA ASN A 40 11.82 0.49 -1.31
C ASN A 40 12.27 1.95 -1.43
N GLU A 41 11.52 2.79 -2.14
CA GLU A 41 11.84 4.21 -2.31
C GLU A 41 11.62 5.04 -1.04
N VAL A 42 10.57 4.75 -0.26
CA VAL A 42 10.32 5.37 1.05
C VAL A 42 11.50 5.08 1.98
N LYS A 43 11.91 3.81 2.07
CA LYS A 43 13.07 3.40 2.88
C LYS A 43 14.35 4.07 2.42
N ARG A 44 14.59 4.11 1.10
CA ARG A 44 15.78 4.74 0.52
C ARG A 44 15.84 6.25 0.81
N LYS A 45 14.71 6.95 0.69
CA LYS A 45 14.65 8.42 0.80
C LYS A 45 14.61 8.90 2.26
N TYR A 46 13.77 8.29 3.09
CA TYR A 46 13.51 8.79 4.45
C TYR A 46 14.28 8.04 5.54
N LYS A 47 14.98 6.95 5.20
CA LYS A 47 15.79 6.14 6.15
C LYS A 47 15.01 5.71 7.40
N THR A 48 13.70 5.54 7.27
CA THR A 48 12.79 5.16 8.35
C THR A 48 12.67 3.64 8.43
N GLU A 49 12.48 3.12 9.65
CA GLU A 49 12.02 1.74 9.85
C GLU A 49 10.60 1.62 9.28
N MET A 50 10.31 0.50 8.61
CA MET A 50 9.19 0.33 7.66
C MET A 50 7.84 0.04 8.32
N ASP A 51 7.70 0.15 9.63
CA ASP A 51 6.49 -0.29 10.33
C ASP A 51 5.24 0.54 9.97
N ASN A 52 5.40 1.67 9.28
CA ASN A 52 4.31 2.60 8.97
C ASN A 52 3.83 2.55 7.50
N VAL A 53 4.50 1.78 6.62
CA VAL A 53 4.09 1.61 5.22
C VAL A 53 4.22 0.14 4.87
N ASP A 54 3.10 -0.50 4.54
CA ASP A 54 3.04 -1.94 4.31
C ASP A 54 2.42 -2.25 2.96
N GLY A 55 2.81 -3.41 2.43
CA GLY A 55 2.18 -3.95 1.25
C GLY A 55 1.01 -4.81 1.66
N GLU A 56 -0.18 -4.43 1.19
CA GLU A 56 -1.33 -5.31 1.32
C GLU A 56 -1.15 -6.59 0.50
N GLU A 57 -2.06 -7.54 0.66
CA GLU A 57 -1.99 -8.83 -0.01
C GLU A 57 -1.95 -8.74 -1.57
N ALA A 58 -2.23 -7.56 -2.15
CA ALA A 58 -2.18 -7.26 -3.59
C ALA A 58 -1.33 -6.00 -3.93
N SER A 59 -0.60 -6.03 -5.05
CA SER A 59 0.42 -5.03 -5.46
C SER A 59 -0.08 -3.61 -5.76
N ILE A 60 -1.39 -3.43 -5.78
CA ILE A 60 -2.07 -2.17 -6.09
C ILE A 60 -2.60 -1.45 -4.83
N HIS A 61 -2.66 -2.16 -3.71
CA HIS A 61 -3.14 -1.65 -2.44
C HIS A 61 -1.93 -1.35 -1.56
N LEU A 62 -1.75 -0.06 -1.26
CA LEU A 62 -0.73 0.39 -0.33
C LEU A 62 -1.42 0.81 0.96
N GLU A 63 -0.96 0.24 2.08
CA GLU A 63 -1.37 0.64 3.42
C GLU A 63 -0.34 1.61 4.01
N VAL A 64 -0.83 2.68 4.63
CA VAL A 64 -0.06 3.48 5.58
C VAL A 64 -0.68 3.36 6.97
N LYS A 65 0.16 3.23 7.99
CA LYS A 65 -0.29 3.06 9.37
C LYS A 65 0.45 3.96 10.34
N THR A 66 -0.26 4.44 11.34
CA THR A 66 0.27 5.36 12.35
C THR A 66 0.81 4.61 13.56
N GLY A 67 1.59 5.31 14.38
CA GLY A 67 1.77 4.91 15.77
C GLY A 67 0.46 4.98 16.58
N VAL A 68 0.53 4.64 17.87
CA VAL A 68 -0.59 4.79 18.80
C VAL A 68 -0.53 6.17 19.46
N HIS A 69 -1.50 7.02 19.14
CA HIS A 69 -1.62 8.40 19.63
C HIS A 69 -2.63 8.54 20.78
N LYS A 70 -2.61 9.69 21.45
CA LYS A 70 -3.56 10.01 22.53
C LYS A 70 -4.89 10.56 22.04
N ASP A 71 -4.89 11.15 20.85
CA ASP A 71 -6.05 11.74 20.20
C ASP A 71 -6.03 11.43 18.70
N GLU A 72 -7.19 11.54 18.09
CA GLU A 72 -7.43 11.21 16.68
C GLU A 72 -6.74 12.21 15.75
N ASP A 73 -6.68 13.49 16.12
CA ASP A 73 -6.07 14.54 15.31
C ASP A 73 -4.58 14.26 15.05
N ALA A 74 -3.85 13.78 16.06
CA ALA A 74 -2.44 13.39 15.90
C ALA A 74 -2.27 12.17 14.98
N ALA A 75 -3.16 11.17 15.08
CA ALA A 75 -3.12 10.02 14.18
C ALA A 75 -3.45 10.44 12.74
N VAL A 76 -4.48 11.25 12.52
CA VAL A 76 -4.84 11.76 11.20
C VAL A 76 -3.70 12.60 10.59
N ALA A 77 -3.05 13.43 11.40
CA ALA A 77 -1.88 14.19 10.94
C ALA A 77 -0.75 13.28 10.45
N GLU A 78 -0.43 12.21 11.19
CA GLU A 78 0.59 11.24 10.77
C GLU A 78 0.19 10.51 9.46
N VAL A 79 -1.08 10.10 9.31
CA VAL A 79 -1.55 9.51 8.03
C VAL A 79 -1.35 10.46 6.87
N MET A 80 -1.70 11.75 7.04
CA MET A 80 -1.58 12.74 5.98
C MET A 80 -0.13 13.06 5.64
N ASP A 81 0.77 13.04 6.62
CA ASP A 81 2.21 13.17 6.40
C ASP A 81 2.76 11.97 5.62
N LEU A 82 2.40 10.73 6.01
CA LEU A 82 2.78 9.51 5.27
C LEU A 82 2.25 9.53 3.83
N HIS A 83 0.99 9.94 3.64
CA HIS A 83 0.40 10.12 2.32
C HIS A 83 1.15 11.16 1.46
N GLY A 84 1.57 12.27 2.06
CA GLY A 84 2.41 13.28 1.41
C GLY A 84 3.78 12.73 1.01
N MET A 85 4.43 11.98 1.92
CA MET A 85 5.73 11.36 1.68
C MET A 85 5.72 10.38 0.51
N VAL A 86 4.67 9.55 0.41
CA VAL A 86 4.46 8.63 -0.71
C VAL A 86 4.22 9.38 -2.01
N ASN A 87 3.35 10.40 -2.00
CA ASN A 87 3.07 11.19 -3.20
C ASN A 87 4.30 11.96 -3.71
N GLU A 88 5.18 12.44 -2.83
CA GLU A 88 6.45 13.08 -3.22
C GLU A 88 7.39 12.12 -3.99
N ILE A 89 7.31 10.83 -3.73
CA ILE A 89 8.08 9.79 -4.46
C ILE A 89 7.44 9.49 -5.82
N LEU A 90 6.11 9.52 -5.89
CA LEU A 90 5.33 9.17 -7.08
C LEU A 90 5.22 10.32 -8.10
N GLU A 91 5.25 11.57 -7.65
CA GLU A 91 5.05 12.77 -8.49
C GLU A 91 5.98 12.83 -9.72
N PRO A 92 7.31 12.56 -9.61
CA PRO A 92 8.20 12.59 -10.78
C PRO A 92 7.84 11.59 -11.89
N ARG A 93 6.99 10.60 -11.59
CA ARG A 93 6.51 9.59 -12.54
C ARG A 93 5.10 9.86 -13.08
N GLY A 94 4.50 11.00 -12.71
CA GLY A 94 3.10 11.29 -13.06
C GLY A 94 2.12 10.34 -12.37
N LEU A 95 2.47 9.84 -11.18
CA LEU A 95 1.66 8.93 -10.38
C LEU A 95 1.19 9.64 -9.11
N ARG A 96 0.13 9.11 -8.50
CA ARG A 96 -0.39 9.59 -7.22
C ARG A 96 -0.95 8.44 -6.38
N TYR A 97 -0.71 8.49 -5.09
CA TYR A 97 -1.38 7.65 -4.10
C TYR A 97 -2.65 8.34 -3.64
N VAL A 98 -3.77 7.62 -3.65
CA VAL A 98 -5.10 8.16 -3.32
C VAL A 98 -5.83 7.20 -2.41
N PHE A 99 -6.36 7.73 -1.30
CA PHE A 99 -7.34 7.03 -0.47
C PHE A 99 -8.68 6.99 -1.22
N GLN A 100 -8.89 5.91 -1.97
CA GLN A 100 -10.13 5.68 -2.71
C GLN A 100 -10.70 4.33 -2.29
N PRO A 101 -12.00 4.22 -1.93
CA PRO A 101 -12.56 2.97 -1.46
C PRO A 101 -12.65 1.88 -2.55
N VAL A 102 -12.75 2.27 -3.83
CA VAL A 102 -12.81 1.35 -4.98
C VAL A 102 -12.28 2.04 -6.23
N VAL A 103 -11.36 1.41 -6.97
CA VAL A 103 -10.91 1.88 -8.29
C VAL A 103 -12.01 1.66 -9.33
N GLN A 104 -12.28 2.68 -10.13
CA GLN A 104 -13.37 2.65 -11.12
C GLN A 104 -13.01 1.89 -12.41
N LYS A 105 -11.73 1.56 -12.59
CA LYS A 105 -11.20 0.84 -13.76
C LYS A 105 -10.67 -0.54 -13.35
N SER A 106 -10.73 -1.48 -14.27
CA SER A 106 -10.15 -2.81 -14.08
C SER A 106 -8.63 -2.74 -13.92
N PHE A 107 -8.12 -3.62 -13.09
CA PHE A 107 -6.70 -3.83 -12.85
C PHE A 107 -6.45 -5.33 -12.67
N GLU A 108 -5.19 -5.73 -12.70
CA GLU A 108 -4.79 -7.09 -12.41
C GLU A 108 -4.39 -7.26 -10.94
N PHE A 109 -4.89 -8.32 -10.29
CA PHE A 109 -4.40 -8.69 -8.97
C PHE A 109 -3.03 -9.34 -9.10
N MET A 110 -2.05 -8.77 -8.40
CA MET A 110 -0.68 -9.29 -8.39
C MET A 110 -0.11 -9.35 -6.98
N ALA A 111 0.83 -10.27 -6.75
CA ALA A 111 1.53 -10.35 -5.46
C ALA A 111 2.28 -9.04 -5.17
N ALA A 112 2.11 -8.49 -3.97
CA ALA A 112 2.71 -7.22 -3.58
C ALA A 112 4.24 -7.21 -3.40
N SER A 113 4.89 -8.37 -3.58
CA SER A 113 6.34 -8.55 -3.39
C SER A 113 6.88 -9.54 -4.41
N THR A 114 8.11 -9.32 -4.86
CA THR A 114 8.91 -10.26 -5.67
C THR A 114 9.46 -11.43 -4.86
N ASP A 115 9.45 -11.36 -3.53
CA ASP A 115 9.82 -12.49 -2.67
C ASP A 115 8.79 -13.62 -2.81
N PRO A 116 9.14 -14.78 -3.39
CA PRO A 116 8.21 -15.88 -3.62
C PRO A 116 7.68 -16.52 -2.32
N ASP A 117 8.38 -16.34 -1.20
CA ASP A 117 7.94 -16.84 0.11
C ASP A 117 6.97 -15.87 0.80
N HIS A 118 6.76 -14.67 0.24
CA HIS A 118 5.79 -13.71 0.76
C HIS A 118 4.35 -14.24 0.63
N ARG A 119 3.55 -14.08 1.68
CA ARG A 119 2.19 -14.64 1.78
C ARG A 119 1.27 -14.22 0.62
N SER A 120 1.47 -13.03 0.05
CA SER A 120 0.69 -12.52 -1.10
C SER A 120 0.72 -13.47 -2.31
N HIS A 121 1.83 -14.19 -2.56
CA HIS A 121 1.90 -15.17 -3.64
C HIS A 121 0.91 -16.32 -3.46
N ALA A 122 0.79 -16.86 -2.24
CA ALA A 122 -0.15 -17.92 -1.93
C ALA A 122 -1.61 -17.46 -2.14
N LEU A 123 -1.92 -16.24 -1.69
CA LEU A 123 -3.26 -15.67 -1.75
C LEU A 123 -3.72 -15.37 -3.17
N ILE A 124 -2.85 -14.75 -3.98
CA ILE A 124 -3.14 -14.48 -5.39
C ILE A 124 -3.34 -15.77 -6.18
N LYS A 125 -2.53 -16.80 -5.89
CA LYS A 125 -2.69 -18.12 -6.51
C LYS A 125 -4.03 -18.77 -6.14
N ASP A 126 -4.44 -18.70 -4.88
CA ASP A 126 -5.71 -19.26 -4.43
C ASP A 126 -6.92 -18.45 -4.95
N TRP A 127 -6.79 -17.12 -5.05
CA TRP A 127 -7.77 -16.27 -5.70
C TRP A 127 -7.99 -16.65 -7.16
N GLY A 128 -6.90 -16.82 -7.91
CA GLY A 128 -6.94 -17.24 -9.31
C GLY A 128 -7.58 -18.60 -9.55
N ARG A 129 -7.41 -19.54 -8.60
CA ARG A 129 -8.07 -20.85 -8.64
C ARG A 129 -9.57 -20.78 -8.39
N THR A 130 -10.01 -19.84 -7.55
CA THR A 130 -11.42 -19.68 -7.16
C THR A 130 -12.20 -18.77 -8.10
N ASN A 131 -11.52 -17.96 -8.92
CA ASN A 131 -12.11 -17.04 -9.88
C ASN A 131 -11.61 -17.28 -11.32
N PRO A 132 -11.87 -18.47 -11.91
CA PRO A 132 -11.40 -18.79 -13.25
C PRO A 132 -11.98 -17.82 -14.28
N GLY A 133 -11.11 -17.10 -14.99
CA GLY A 133 -11.49 -16.12 -16.02
C GLY A 133 -11.18 -14.65 -15.67
N LEU A 134 -10.76 -14.37 -14.44
CA LEU A 134 -10.16 -13.08 -14.07
C LEU A 134 -8.63 -13.14 -14.26
N LEU A 135 -8.05 -12.07 -14.78
CA LEU A 135 -6.59 -11.95 -14.95
C LEU A 135 -5.93 -11.77 -13.58
N TYR A 136 -4.85 -12.52 -13.33
CA TYR A 136 -4.02 -12.41 -12.14
C TYR A 136 -2.59 -12.89 -12.46
N SER A 137 -1.60 -12.37 -11.73
CA SER A 137 -0.20 -12.76 -11.87
C SER A 137 0.50 -12.84 -10.51
N THR A 138 1.36 -13.83 -10.35
CA THR A 138 2.34 -13.84 -9.27
C THR A 138 3.55 -13.10 -9.81
N ALA A 139 3.95 -11.98 -9.21
CA ALA A 139 5.09 -11.18 -9.67
C ALA A 139 6.27 -12.08 -10.08
N ILE A 140 6.82 -11.87 -11.28
CA ILE A 140 7.83 -12.76 -11.85
C ILE A 140 9.16 -12.53 -11.13
N ALA A 141 9.75 -13.60 -10.61
CA ALA A 141 11.08 -13.63 -9.99
C ALA A 141 12.22 -13.41 -11.01
#